data_AF-A0A8T1EZ39-F1
#
_entry.id   AF-A0A8T1EZ39-F1
#
_cell.length_a   1.000
_cell.length_b   1.000
_cell.length_c   1.000
_cell.angle_alpha   90.00
_cell.angle_beta   90.00
_cell.angle_gamma   90.00
#
_symmetry.space_group_name_H-M   'P 1'
#
loop_
_entity.id
_entity.type
_entity.pdbx_description
1 polymer ?
#
loop_
_entity_poly.entity_id
_entity_poly.type
_entity_poly.pdbx_seq_one_letter_code
_entity_poly.pdbx_strand_id
1 'polypeptide(L)'
;MSFVRWSGDEAADDRTSIGMVLSSEDAGQCDECMIDTGAGVHVCTNWSAFTSLQEDTMSFVGWRGETSRSEAFGDVKVCATDAMSGSDVILDLVDTRYASNGVSNLLSLEQLELGGWVPFYTKAVKPADRKMHLDRGSALKQLVLKDMAMGLEGLKASDFDKPLNCISCQMTKQKRRSYKRHDKCSKLCYERLMSDVCYVGLETTGGNRYFQLVQDEASRFKWCFLLRTKDEAAQNVMDLILQLEKYNAIKRFSCDQGKEFINKKLMRFLVEHGIQLLTTNTYTPEENCLVEKLNGSLLNKARAIRQATVLPAALWGEILLYVVEVNNMSPTKALTGTTPFTMITGNKPDV
;
A
#
# COMPACT_ATOMS: atom_id res chain seq x y z
N MET A 1 22.15 -13.37 16.61
CA MET A 1 22.32 -14.07 15.32
C MET A 1 23.81 -14.07 15.08
N SER A 2 24.42 -15.23 14.81
CA SER A 2 25.88 -15.33 14.64
C SER A 2 26.17 -15.84 13.22
N PHE A 3 27.27 -15.40 12.61
CA PHE A 3 27.64 -15.81 11.26
C PHE A 3 28.79 -16.81 11.32
N VAL A 4 28.76 -17.78 10.41
CA VAL A 4 29.82 -18.79 10.27
C VAL A 4 30.23 -18.80 8.80
N ARG A 5 31.54 -18.83 8.54
CA ARG A 5 32.06 -18.99 7.19
C ARG A 5 31.85 -20.43 6.75
N TRP A 6 31.14 -20.63 5.64
CA TRP A 6 30.80 -21.97 5.17
C TRP A 6 32.06 -22.71 4.70
N SER A 7 32.50 -23.70 5.46
CA SER A 7 33.66 -24.55 5.16
C SER A 7 33.28 -26.03 5.15
N GLY A 8 32.29 -26.41 4.33
CA GLY A 8 32.10 -27.79 3.83
C GLY A 8 31.81 -28.95 4.80
N ASP A 9 32.10 -28.86 6.10
CA ASP A 9 31.96 -29.97 7.06
C ASP A 9 31.35 -29.49 8.39
N GLU A 10 30.30 -30.19 8.86
CA GLU A 10 29.55 -29.88 10.07
C GLU A 10 30.08 -30.64 11.31
N ALA A 11 30.46 -29.93 12.38
CA ALA A 11 30.25 -30.37 13.78
C ALA A 11 30.57 -29.29 14.84
N ALA A 12 29.65 -29.14 15.80
CA ALA A 12 29.81 -28.73 17.23
C ALA A 12 30.28 -27.28 17.53
N ASP A 13 29.97 -26.57 18.63
CA ASP A 13 29.05 -26.69 19.80
C ASP A 13 28.87 -25.26 20.39
N ASP A 14 27.99 -25.13 21.37
CA ASP A 14 27.42 -23.94 22.02
C ASP A 14 28.35 -22.77 22.48
N ARG A 15 27.86 -21.52 22.22
CA ARG A 15 27.96 -20.24 22.99
C ARG A 15 28.65 -19.06 22.27
N THR A 16 27.88 -18.02 21.93
CA THR A 16 28.08 -16.58 22.24
C THR A 16 27.27 -15.68 21.29
N SER A 17 26.82 -14.54 21.83
CA SER A 17 26.19 -13.41 21.15
C SER A 17 27.25 -12.54 20.47
N ILE A 18 27.00 -12.09 19.23
CA ILE A 18 27.83 -11.07 18.58
C ILE A 18 27.69 -9.75 19.34
N GLY A 19 28.80 -9.24 19.84
CA GLY A 19 29.04 -7.82 20.09
C GLY A 19 30.11 -7.35 19.10
N MET A 20 29.93 -6.20 18.48
CA MET A 20 30.71 -5.78 17.31
C MET A 20 31.69 -4.67 17.69
N VAL A 21 33.00 -4.89 17.65
CA VAL A 21 33.99 -3.80 17.78
C VAL A 21 34.27 -3.22 16.40
N LEU A 22 33.97 -1.93 16.19
CA LEU A 22 34.51 -1.17 15.06
C LEU A 22 35.92 -0.74 15.42
N SER A 23 36.92 -1.08 14.60
CA SER A 23 38.29 -0.64 14.89
C SER A 23 38.42 0.88 14.67
N SER A 24 38.37 1.65 15.75
CA SER A 24 39.48 2.57 16.03
C SER A 24 40.34 1.92 17.12
N GLU A 25 41.58 2.36 17.30
CA GLU A 25 42.52 1.85 18.31
C GLU A 25 42.04 2.02 19.77
N ASP A 26 40.77 2.35 20.01
CA ASP A 26 40.12 2.40 21.32
C ASP A 26 39.12 1.25 21.46
N ALA A 27 39.56 0.19 22.15
CA ALA A 27 38.83 -1.02 22.46
C ALA A 27 37.64 -0.82 23.43
N GLY A 28 36.65 0.01 23.08
CA GLY A 28 35.55 0.36 23.99
C GLY A 28 34.19 0.69 23.40
N GLN A 29 34.05 0.89 22.08
CA GLN A 29 32.75 1.29 21.51
C GLN A 29 32.31 0.32 20.41
N CYS A 30 31.35 -0.53 20.78
CA CYS A 30 30.71 -1.47 19.87
C CYS A 30 29.46 -0.86 19.25
N ASP A 31 29.46 -0.55 17.96
CA ASP A 31 28.24 -0.11 17.28
C ASP A 31 27.38 -1.31 16.90
N GLU A 32 26.06 -1.23 17.13
CA GLU A 32 25.15 -2.33 16.82
C GLU A 32 24.76 -2.31 15.33
N CYS A 33 24.89 -3.46 14.65
CA CYS A 33 24.47 -3.65 13.27
C CYS A 33 23.16 -4.44 13.21
N MET A 34 22.23 -3.99 12.36
CA MET A 34 21.01 -4.72 12.04
C MET A 34 21.19 -5.53 10.76
N ILE A 35 20.83 -6.81 10.81
CA ILE A 35 20.85 -7.70 9.63
C ILE A 35 19.51 -7.56 8.92
N ASP A 36 19.55 -7.27 7.62
CA ASP A 36 18.35 -7.10 6.79
C ASP A 36 18.38 -8.03 5.58
N THR A 37 17.31 -8.84 5.46
CA THR A 37 17.08 -9.75 4.33
C THR A 37 16.62 -9.02 3.06
N GLY A 38 16.15 -7.78 3.17
CA GLY A 38 15.68 -6.96 2.05
C GLY A 38 16.71 -5.94 1.55
N ALA A 39 17.85 -5.80 2.23
CA ALA A 39 18.91 -4.89 1.82
C ALA A 39 19.80 -5.56 0.76
N GLY A 40 20.01 -4.91 -0.37
CA GLY A 40 20.93 -5.38 -1.42
C GLY A 40 22.39 -4.94 -1.24
N VAL A 41 22.67 -4.04 -0.29
CA VAL A 41 23.99 -3.48 0.00
C VAL A 41 24.19 -3.31 1.51
N HIS A 42 25.45 -3.29 1.96
CA HIS A 42 25.79 -2.88 3.32
C HIS A 42 25.67 -1.36 3.47
N VAL A 43 25.24 -0.89 4.64
CA VAL A 43 25.18 0.54 4.97
C VAL A 43 25.91 0.79 6.28
N CYS A 44 26.86 1.72 6.27
CA CYS A 44 27.53 2.19 7.46
C CYS A 44 27.25 3.67 7.69
N THR A 45 26.93 4.04 8.93
CA THR A 45 26.63 5.42 9.33
C THR A 45 27.86 6.11 9.91
N ASN A 46 28.96 5.39 10.13
CA ASN A 46 30.19 5.91 10.70
C ASN A 46 31.25 6.13 9.62
N TRP A 47 31.58 7.39 9.35
CA TRP A 47 32.56 7.77 8.33
C TRP A 47 33.97 7.24 8.64
N SER A 48 34.39 7.22 9.91
CA SER A 48 35.76 6.83 10.27
C SER A 48 36.02 5.32 10.17
N ALA A 49 34.97 4.52 9.93
CA ALA A 49 35.08 3.07 9.78
C ALA A 49 35.55 2.64 8.38
N PHE A 50 35.58 3.56 7.41
CA PHE A 50 35.95 3.28 6.03
C PHE A 50 37.46 3.31 5.81
N THR A 51 37.97 2.26 5.17
CA THR A 51 39.39 2.12 4.78
C THR A 51 39.67 2.63 3.37
N SER A 52 38.64 2.64 2.53
CA SER A 52 38.62 3.27 1.21
C SER A 52 37.31 4.05 1.11
N LEU A 53 37.32 5.20 0.43
CA LEU A 53 36.10 5.99 0.25
C LEU A 53 36.13 6.76 -1.06
N GLN A 54 35.03 6.69 -1.81
CA GLN A 54 34.78 7.42 -3.05
C GLN A 54 33.40 8.06 -3.01
N GLU A 55 33.21 9.18 -3.71
CA GLU A 55 31.89 9.80 -3.85
C GLU A 55 30.96 8.83 -4.57
N ASP A 56 29.76 8.64 -4.01
CA ASP A 56 28.73 7.81 -4.61
C ASP A 56 27.69 8.67 -5.31
N THR A 57 27.27 8.23 -6.49
CA THR A 57 26.19 8.86 -7.26
C THR A 57 24.91 8.02 -7.28
N MET A 58 24.94 6.83 -6.66
CA MET A 58 23.80 5.93 -6.59
C MET A 58 22.71 6.42 -5.63
N SER A 59 21.47 6.10 -5.97
CA SER A 59 20.29 6.41 -5.16
C SER A 59 19.62 5.13 -4.70
N PHE A 60 19.26 5.05 -3.43
CA PHE A 60 18.56 3.93 -2.82
C PHE A 60 17.13 4.31 -2.45
N VAL A 61 16.23 3.32 -2.50
CA VAL A 61 14.83 3.47 -2.12
C VAL A 61 14.70 2.94 -0.69
N GLY A 62 14.39 3.83 0.26
CA GLY A 62 14.09 3.45 1.63
C GLY A 62 12.80 2.64 1.72
N TRP A 63 12.59 1.96 2.84
CA TRP A 63 11.41 1.11 3.08
C TRP A 63 10.06 1.83 2.89
N ARG A 64 10.02 3.15 3.05
CA ARG A 64 8.82 3.98 2.82
C ARG A 64 8.63 4.42 1.37
N GLY A 65 9.50 3.99 0.45
CA GLY A 65 9.50 4.37 -0.96
C GLY A 65 10.19 5.71 -1.26
N GLU A 66 10.78 6.34 -0.26
CA GLU A 66 11.56 7.57 -0.43
C GLU A 66 12.93 7.27 -1.05
N THR A 67 13.38 8.12 -1.98
CA THR A 67 14.68 7.95 -2.64
C THR A 67 15.71 8.85 -1.99
N SER A 68 16.77 8.27 -1.43
CA SER A 68 17.91 8.97 -0.85
C SER A 68 19.18 8.63 -1.62
N ARG A 69 20.11 9.60 -1.71
CA ARG A 69 21.42 9.38 -2.32
C ARG A 69 22.41 8.96 -1.24
N SER A 70 23.23 7.96 -1.53
CA SER A 70 24.43 7.69 -0.73
C SER A 70 25.38 8.86 -0.91
N GLU A 71 26.07 9.22 0.17
CA GLU A 71 27.03 10.32 0.14
C GLU A 71 28.39 9.85 -0.37
N ALA A 72 28.72 8.60 -0.04
CA ALA A 72 29.96 7.96 -0.43
C ALA A 72 29.83 6.43 -0.34
N PHE A 73 30.82 5.73 -0.89
CA PHE A 73 30.95 4.29 -0.74
C PHE A 73 32.41 3.86 -0.59
N GLY A 74 32.63 2.69 -0.02
CA GLY A 74 33.93 2.06 0.04
C GLY A 74 33.98 0.89 1.01
N ASP A 75 35.17 0.51 1.43
CA ASP A 75 35.39 -0.75 2.13
C ASP A 75 35.45 -0.53 3.64
N VAL A 76 34.68 -1.32 4.39
CA VAL A 76 34.61 -1.29 5.85
C VAL A 76 35.05 -2.63 6.40
N LYS A 77 35.88 -2.61 7.45
CA LYS A 77 36.26 -3.82 8.17
C LYS A 77 35.45 -3.91 9.45
N VAL A 78 34.75 -5.03 9.62
CA VAL A 78 33.94 -5.28 10.81
C VAL A 78 34.48 -6.50 11.54
N CYS A 79 34.72 -6.37 12.83
CA CYS A 79 35.06 -7.52 13.66
C CYS A 79 33.77 -8.26 14.04
N ALA A 80 33.74 -9.56 13.78
CA ALA A 80 32.67 -10.46 14.17
C ALA A 80 33.27 -11.70 14.84
N THR A 81 32.58 -12.27 15.82
CA THR A 81 33.03 -13.53 16.44
C THR A 81 32.50 -14.71 15.63
N ASP A 82 33.40 -15.60 15.17
CA ASP A 82 33.02 -16.84 14.50
C ASP A 82 32.30 -17.77 15.48
N ALA A 83 31.11 -18.24 15.09
CA ALA A 83 30.26 -19.00 16.00
C ALA A 83 30.74 -20.45 16.25
N MET A 84 31.67 -20.99 15.45
CA MET A 84 32.22 -22.35 15.60
C MET A 84 33.56 -22.35 16.34
N SER A 85 34.46 -21.42 16.01
CA SER A 85 35.78 -21.35 16.65
C SER A 85 35.81 -20.41 17.86
N GLY A 86 34.82 -19.53 18.02
CA GLY A 86 34.80 -18.49 19.05
C GLY A 86 35.90 -17.43 18.89
N SER A 87 36.62 -17.46 17.77
CA SER A 87 37.69 -16.50 17.47
C SER A 87 37.11 -15.26 16.80
N ASP A 88 37.73 -14.12 17.05
CA ASP A 88 37.44 -12.90 16.31
C ASP A 88 37.87 -13.07 14.85
N VAL A 89 36.95 -12.75 13.95
CA VAL A 89 37.14 -12.76 12.49
C VAL A 89 36.81 -11.38 11.96
N ILE A 90 37.63 -10.93 11.01
CA ILE A 90 37.42 -9.67 10.33
C ILE A 90 36.62 -9.94 9.05
N LEU A 91 35.47 -9.28 8.95
CA LEU A 91 34.64 -9.20 7.76
C LEU A 91 35.06 -7.99 6.94
N ASP A 92 35.59 -8.23 5.75
CA ASP A 92 35.82 -7.17 4.76
C ASP A 92 34.51 -6.92 4.01
N LEU A 93 33.81 -5.85 4.36
CA LEU A 93 32.57 -5.41 3.71
C LEU A 93 32.92 -4.50 2.53
N VAL A 94 32.94 -5.09 1.34
CA VAL A 94 33.23 -4.38 0.08
C VAL A 94 32.01 -3.60 -0.38
N ASP A 95 32.24 -2.45 -1.01
CA ASP A 95 31.18 -1.63 -1.61
C ASP A 95 30.11 -1.16 -0.59
N THR A 96 30.52 -0.97 0.67
CA THR A 96 29.64 -0.49 1.74
C THR A 96 29.24 0.97 1.48
N ARG A 97 27.97 1.30 1.66
CA ARG A 97 27.44 2.64 1.42
C ARG A 97 27.46 3.48 2.69
N TYR A 98 27.93 4.71 2.60
CA TYR A 98 27.89 5.67 3.68
C TYR A 98 26.58 6.48 3.63
N ALA A 99 25.89 6.54 4.77
CA ALA A 99 24.68 7.34 4.94
C ALA A 99 24.72 8.06 6.30
N SER A 100 25.04 9.36 6.29
CA SER A 100 25.15 10.17 7.51
C SER A 100 23.84 10.28 8.30
N ASN A 101 22.70 10.16 7.60
CA ASN A 101 21.36 10.25 8.18
C ASN A 101 20.79 8.89 8.65
N GLY A 102 21.55 7.80 8.53
CA GLY A 102 21.12 6.48 8.97
C GLY A 102 21.05 6.38 10.50
N VAL A 103 20.03 5.70 11.03
CA VAL A 103 19.84 5.49 12.47
C VAL A 103 20.64 4.28 12.98
N SER A 104 21.00 3.35 12.09
CA SER A 104 21.69 2.11 12.43
C SER A 104 22.52 1.63 11.24
N ASN A 105 23.63 0.96 11.52
CA ASN A 105 24.38 0.23 10.51
C ASN A 105 23.56 -0.97 10.02
N LEU A 106 23.64 -1.27 8.71
CA LEU A 106 22.90 -2.35 8.08
C LEU A 106 23.84 -3.35 7.41
N LEU A 107 23.61 -4.63 7.67
CA LEU A 107 24.24 -5.73 6.95
C LEU A 107 23.23 -6.39 6.02
N SER A 108 23.50 -6.35 4.72
CA SER A 108 22.77 -7.14 3.75
C SER A 108 23.05 -8.62 3.96
N LEU A 109 22.02 -9.41 4.21
CA LEU A 109 22.17 -10.85 4.30
C LEU A 109 22.62 -11.46 2.97
N GLU A 110 22.10 -10.94 1.86
CA GLU A 110 22.45 -11.40 0.51
C GLU A 110 23.95 -11.23 0.22
N GLN A 111 24.52 -10.07 0.54
CA GLN A 111 25.95 -9.83 0.32
C GLN A 111 26.84 -10.69 1.23
N LEU A 112 26.39 -10.96 2.47
CA LEU A 112 27.08 -11.90 3.36
C LEU A 112 27.08 -13.32 2.77
N GLU A 113 25.93 -13.80 2.29
CA GLU A 113 25.81 -15.12 1.67
C GLU A 113 26.66 -15.25 0.39
N LEU A 114 26.68 -14.23 -0.45
CA LEU A 114 27.58 -14.16 -1.62
C LEU A 114 29.06 -14.18 -1.21
N GLY A 115 29.40 -13.57 -0.06
CA GLY A 115 30.71 -13.63 0.55
C GLY A 115 31.05 -14.97 1.24
N GLY A 116 30.17 -15.96 1.17
CA GLY A 116 30.35 -17.28 1.78
C GLY A 116 29.99 -17.36 3.27
N TRP A 117 29.29 -16.36 3.78
CA TRP A 117 28.80 -16.31 5.17
C TRP A 117 27.34 -16.70 5.22
N VAL A 118 27.02 -17.75 5.98
CA VAL A 118 25.63 -18.14 6.20
C VAL A 118 25.21 -17.82 7.64
N PRO A 119 23.97 -17.37 7.84
CA PRO A 119 23.45 -17.14 9.17
C PRO A 119 23.32 -18.47 9.90
N PHE A 120 23.91 -18.55 11.10
CA PHE A 120 23.70 -19.65 12.02
C PHE A 120 22.78 -19.21 13.16
N TYR A 121 21.67 -19.93 13.32
CA TYR A 121 20.77 -19.73 14.43
C TYR A 121 21.18 -20.66 15.57
N THR A 122 21.83 -20.10 16.59
CA THR A 122 22.20 -20.89 17.78
C THR A 122 20.94 -21.51 18.40
N LYS A 123 21.09 -22.71 18.97
CA LYS A 123 20.07 -23.38 19.81
C LYS A 123 19.70 -22.56 21.06
N ALA A 124 20.38 -21.44 21.31
CA ALA A 124 20.19 -20.54 22.46
C ALA A 124 18.82 -19.86 22.52
N VAL A 125 18.07 -19.79 21.41
CA VAL A 125 16.63 -19.55 21.51
C VAL A 125 16.00 -20.90 21.85
N LYS A 126 15.62 -21.09 23.12
CA LYS A 126 14.88 -22.29 23.54
C LYS A 126 13.78 -22.51 22.51
N PRO A 127 13.54 -23.74 22.02
CA PRO A 127 12.45 -23.99 21.06
C PRO A 127 11.11 -23.38 21.51
N ALA A 128 10.89 -23.31 22.83
CA ALA A 128 9.75 -22.65 23.47
C ALA A 128 9.63 -21.13 23.22
N ASP A 129 10.74 -20.44 22.96
CA ASP A 129 10.79 -18.99 22.73
C ASP A 129 10.61 -18.63 21.24
N ARG A 130 10.62 -19.64 20.34
CA ARG A 130 10.36 -19.45 18.92
C ARG A 130 8.87 -19.22 18.70
N LYS A 131 8.52 -18.04 18.20
CA LYS A 131 7.14 -17.72 17.80
C LYS A 131 6.97 -17.97 16.30
N MET A 132 6.08 -18.89 15.95
CA MET A 132 5.71 -19.17 14.56
C MET A 132 4.23 -18.80 14.37
N HIS A 133 3.88 -18.22 13.23
CA HIS A 133 2.49 -17.94 12.86
C HIS A 133 2.00 -18.99 11.85
N LEU A 134 1.05 -19.82 12.27
CA LEU A 134 0.31 -20.73 11.39
C LEU A 134 -1.13 -20.25 11.25
N ASP A 135 -1.62 -20.21 10.01
CA ASP A 135 -3.05 -19.92 9.80
C ASP A 135 -3.90 -21.02 10.44
N ARG A 136 -4.85 -20.61 11.28
CA ARG A 136 -5.67 -21.53 12.04
C ARG A 136 -6.63 -22.34 11.18
N GLY A 137 -7.26 -21.70 10.19
CA GLY A 137 -8.39 -22.27 9.45
C GLY A 137 -7.96 -23.24 8.35
N SER A 138 -6.79 -23.00 7.75
CA SER A 138 -6.25 -23.78 6.65
C SER A 138 -5.08 -24.65 7.10
N ALA A 139 -3.97 -24.04 7.55
CA ALA A 139 -2.73 -24.75 7.82
C ALA A 139 -2.80 -25.58 9.11
N LEU A 140 -3.03 -24.96 10.28
CA LEU A 140 -2.99 -25.64 11.58
C LEU A 140 -4.08 -26.73 11.69
N LYS A 141 -5.29 -26.46 11.17
CA LYS A 141 -6.36 -27.46 11.12
C LYS A 141 -5.99 -28.67 10.27
N GLN A 142 -5.36 -28.47 9.11
CA GLN A 142 -4.92 -29.59 8.28
C GLN A 142 -3.78 -30.38 8.91
N LEU A 143 -2.82 -29.69 9.54
CA LEU A 143 -1.71 -30.35 10.24
C LEU A 143 -2.21 -31.29 11.34
N VAL A 144 -3.21 -30.85 12.13
CA VAL A 144 -3.83 -31.69 13.16
C VAL A 144 -4.69 -32.81 12.56
N LEU A 145 -5.56 -32.50 11.58
CA LEU A 145 -6.48 -33.50 11.02
C LEU A 145 -5.79 -34.61 10.23
N LYS A 146 -4.64 -34.31 9.61
CA LYS A 146 -3.90 -35.24 8.76
C LYS A 146 -2.62 -35.77 9.43
N ASP A 147 -2.41 -35.44 10.70
CA ASP A 147 -1.24 -35.85 11.48
C ASP A 147 0.10 -35.55 10.77
N MET A 148 0.24 -34.32 10.27
CA MET A 148 1.37 -33.92 9.41
C MET A 148 2.51 -33.23 10.15
N ALA A 149 2.39 -33.05 11.48
CA ALA A 149 3.40 -32.37 12.29
C ALA A 149 3.44 -32.92 13.72
N MET A 150 4.66 -33.13 14.25
CA MET A 150 4.89 -33.47 15.66
C MET A 150 4.70 -32.23 16.56
N GLY A 151 4.34 -32.43 17.83
CA GLY A 151 4.18 -31.35 18.82
C GLY A 151 2.78 -30.72 18.84
N LEU A 152 1.80 -31.31 18.15
CA LEU A 152 0.39 -30.87 18.12
C LEU A 152 -0.55 -31.81 18.89
N GLU A 153 -0.03 -32.72 19.72
CA GLU A 153 -0.77 -33.79 20.39
C GLU A 153 -1.82 -33.26 21.38
N GLY A 154 -1.67 -32.01 21.83
CA GLY A 154 -2.63 -31.31 22.69
C GLY A 154 -3.82 -30.67 21.97
N LEU A 155 -3.83 -30.66 20.62
CA LEU A 155 -4.91 -30.08 19.83
C LEU A 155 -5.77 -31.15 19.18
N LYS A 156 -7.09 -31.02 19.32
CA LYS A 156 -8.10 -31.89 18.71
C LYS A 156 -8.86 -31.14 17.63
N ALA A 157 -9.51 -31.89 16.75
CA ALA A 157 -10.39 -31.34 15.72
C ALA A 157 -11.48 -30.40 16.32
N SER A 158 -12.00 -30.74 17.50
CA SER A 158 -12.99 -29.95 18.23
C SER A 158 -12.47 -28.57 18.67
N ASP A 159 -11.16 -28.40 18.85
CA ASP A 159 -10.56 -27.13 19.23
C ASP A 159 -10.61 -26.09 18.09
N PHE A 160 -10.97 -26.54 16.88
CA PHE A 160 -11.19 -25.68 15.72
C PHE A 160 -12.63 -25.13 15.63
N ASP A 161 -13.56 -25.60 16.45
CA ASP A 161 -14.99 -25.26 16.35
C ASP A 161 -15.34 -23.89 17.00
N LYS A 162 -14.56 -23.45 17.98
CA LYS A 162 -14.74 -22.14 18.65
C LYS A 162 -13.62 -21.18 18.28
N PRO A 163 -13.81 -19.85 18.19
CA PRO A 163 -12.69 -18.93 17.91
C PRO A 163 -11.57 -19.04 18.96
N LEU A 164 -10.31 -19.18 18.52
CA LEU A 164 -9.15 -19.18 19.41
C LEU A 164 -8.94 -17.76 19.96
N ASN A 165 -8.89 -17.62 21.29
CA ASN A 165 -8.62 -16.36 21.98
C ASN A 165 -7.11 -16.08 22.09
N CYS A 166 -6.45 -15.93 20.94
CA CYS A 166 -5.06 -15.46 20.92
C CYS A 166 -5.04 -13.93 20.92
N ILE A 167 -4.57 -13.32 22.02
CA ILE A 167 -4.53 -11.86 22.20
C ILE A 167 -3.75 -11.20 21.06
N SER A 168 -2.56 -11.70 20.70
CA SER A 168 -1.74 -11.13 19.63
C SER A 168 -2.43 -11.20 18.27
N CYS A 169 -3.08 -12.32 17.92
CA CYS A 169 -3.87 -12.43 16.70
C CYS A 169 -5.10 -11.53 16.73
N GLN A 170 -5.75 -11.39 17.88
CA GLN A 170 -6.92 -10.51 18.03
C GLN A 170 -6.53 -9.05 17.86
N MET A 171 -5.45 -8.60 18.50
CA MET A 171 -4.96 -7.22 18.38
C MET A 171 -4.52 -6.90 16.96
N THR A 172 -3.81 -7.81 16.28
CA THR A 172 -3.36 -7.60 14.89
C THR A 172 -4.48 -7.72 13.86
N LYS A 173 -5.45 -8.61 14.08
CA LYS A 173 -6.63 -8.78 13.19
C LYS A 173 -7.81 -7.89 13.58
N GLN A 174 -7.66 -7.04 14.61
CA GLN A 174 -8.70 -6.11 15.03
C GLN A 174 -8.93 -5.08 13.92
N LYS A 175 -9.95 -5.34 13.10
CA LYS A 175 -10.43 -4.36 12.14
C LYS A 175 -11.19 -3.29 12.92
N ARG A 176 -10.98 -2.01 12.58
CA ARG A 176 -11.82 -0.91 13.06
C ARG A 176 -13.28 -1.33 12.87
N ARG A 177 -14.10 -1.24 13.92
CA ARG A 177 -15.54 -1.56 13.81
C ARG A 177 -16.11 -0.74 12.66
N SER A 178 -16.80 -1.38 11.72
CA SER A 178 -17.60 -0.69 10.71
C SER A 178 -18.56 0.24 11.45
N TYR A 179 -18.65 1.51 11.06
CA TYR A 179 -19.64 2.39 11.66
C TYR A 179 -21.03 1.79 11.41
N LYS A 180 -21.97 2.01 12.35
CA LYS A 180 -23.38 1.77 12.05
C LYS A 180 -23.71 2.64 10.83
N ARG A 181 -24.29 2.06 9.77
CA ARG A 181 -24.81 2.81 8.61
C ARG A 181 -25.77 3.89 9.11
N HIS A 182 -25.24 5.08 9.34
CA HIS A 182 -26.02 6.27 9.57
C HIS A 182 -25.70 7.17 8.40
N ASP A 183 -26.40 6.91 7.29
CA ASP A 183 -27.11 7.95 6.57
C ASP A 183 -28.14 7.34 5.64
N LYS A 184 -29.30 8.00 5.55
CA LYS A 184 -30.32 7.69 4.56
C LYS A 184 -29.74 8.10 3.21
N CYS A 185 -29.19 7.12 2.48
CA CYS A 185 -28.87 7.28 1.06
C CYS A 185 -30.04 7.97 0.37
N SER A 186 -29.78 9.01 -0.41
CA SER A 186 -30.85 9.72 -1.09
C SER A 186 -31.67 8.73 -1.92
N LYS A 187 -33.00 8.86 -1.79
CA LYS A 187 -33.96 8.04 -2.53
C LYS A 187 -34.46 8.74 -3.79
N LEU A 188 -34.13 10.02 -3.96
CA LEU A 188 -34.63 10.86 -5.04
C LEU A 188 -33.49 11.18 -6.00
N CYS A 189 -33.68 10.87 -7.28
CA CYS A 189 -32.72 11.23 -8.33
C CYS A 189 -32.44 12.74 -8.28
N TYR A 190 -31.17 13.10 -8.52
CA TYR A 190 -30.64 14.46 -8.55
C TYR A 190 -30.59 15.18 -7.20
N GLU A 191 -31.13 14.62 -6.12
CA GLU A 191 -31.14 15.32 -4.83
C GLU A 191 -29.71 15.50 -4.25
N ARG A 192 -28.83 14.50 -4.47
CA ARG A 192 -27.43 14.53 -4.03
C ARG A 192 -26.48 14.08 -5.14
N LEU A 193 -25.58 14.99 -5.53
CA LEU A 193 -24.46 14.70 -6.43
C LEU A 193 -23.17 14.50 -5.62
N MET A 194 -22.37 13.52 -6.01
CA MET A 194 -21.07 13.19 -5.42
C MET A 194 -19.99 13.30 -6.48
N SER A 195 -18.93 14.06 -6.24
CA SER A 195 -17.83 14.27 -7.19
C SER A 195 -16.50 13.81 -6.63
N ASP A 196 -15.70 13.15 -7.45
CA ASP A 196 -14.31 12.81 -7.15
C ASP A 196 -13.41 13.01 -8.37
N VAL A 197 -12.15 13.37 -8.15
CA VAL A 197 -11.14 13.61 -9.18
C VAL A 197 -9.99 12.63 -9.01
N CYS A 198 -9.66 11.91 -10.07
CA CYS A 198 -8.62 10.89 -10.05
C CYS A 198 -7.52 11.21 -11.06
N TYR A 199 -6.26 11.06 -10.62
CA TYR A 199 -5.07 11.16 -11.48
C TYR A 199 -4.71 9.79 -12.03
N VAL A 200 -4.49 9.70 -13.34
CA VAL A 200 -4.24 8.40 -14.02
C VAL A 200 -2.75 8.15 -14.27
N GLY A 201 -1.90 9.18 -14.17
CA GLY A 201 -0.45 9.03 -14.39
C GLY A 201 -0.03 8.90 -15.85
N LEU A 202 -0.99 8.93 -16.78
CA LEU A 202 -0.76 8.83 -18.21
C LEU A 202 -1.57 9.91 -18.94
N GLU A 203 -0.96 10.50 -19.97
CA GLU A 203 -1.63 11.50 -20.78
C GLU A 203 -2.43 10.86 -21.92
N THR A 204 -3.64 11.36 -22.15
CA THR A 204 -4.43 11.03 -23.34
C THR A 204 -3.91 11.74 -24.58
N THR A 205 -4.35 11.34 -25.77
CA THR A 205 -4.10 12.11 -27.01
C THR A 205 -4.59 13.56 -26.94
N GLY A 206 -5.63 13.83 -26.14
CA GLY A 206 -6.18 15.17 -25.91
C GLY A 206 -5.47 16.01 -24.85
N GLY A 207 -4.39 15.50 -24.24
CA GLY A 207 -3.63 16.17 -23.18
C GLY A 207 -4.19 15.98 -21.77
N ASN A 208 -5.20 15.14 -21.59
CA ASN A 208 -5.84 14.91 -20.29
C ASN A 208 -5.03 13.93 -19.44
N ARG A 209 -4.84 14.24 -18.16
CA ARG A 209 -4.11 13.39 -17.18
C ARG A 209 -4.96 13.01 -15.97
N TYR A 210 -6.14 13.61 -15.86
CA TYR A 210 -7.10 13.38 -14.79
C TYR A 210 -8.46 13.04 -15.41
N PHE A 211 -9.31 12.43 -14.61
CA PHE A 211 -10.74 12.42 -14.87
C PHE A 211 -11.51 12.79 -13.60
N GLN A 212 -12.68 13.36 -13.79
CA GLN A 212 -13.64 13.61 -12.75
C GLN A 212 -14.85 12.73 -12.96
N LEU A 213 -15.26 12.04 -11.91
CA LEU A 213 -16.52 11.31 -11.88
C LEU A 213 -17.50 12.06 -11.00
N VAL A 214 -18.65 12.44 -11.56
CA VAL A 214 -19.80 12.93 -10.80
C VAL A 214 -20.86 11.84 -10.82
N GLN A 215 -21.36 11.45 -9.66
CA GLN A 215 -22.37 10.42 -9.51
C GLN A 215 -23.60 10.97 -8.79
N ASP A 216 -24.79 10.67 -9.31
CA ASP A 216 -26.03 10.85 -8.56
C ASP A 216 -26.21 9.71 -7.56
N GLU A 217 -26.47 10.05 -6.30
CA GLU A 217 -26.51 9.09 -5.21
C GLU A 217 -27.66 8.08 -5.36
N ALA A 218 -28.85 8.55 -5.77
CA ALA A 218 -30.05 7.72 -5.82
C ALA A 218 -30.09 6.82 -7.06
N SER A 219 -29.88 7.40 -8.25
CA SER A 219 -29.92 6.67 -9.53
C SER A 219 -28.62 5.92 -9.82
N ARG A 220 -27.52 6.22 -9.10
CA ARG A 220 -26.17 5.70 -9.40
C ARG A 220 -25.66 6.06 -10.79
N PHE A 221 -26.29 6.99 -11.48
CA PHE A 221 -25.85 7.45 -12.80
C PHE A 221 -24.58 8.29 -12.65
N LYS A 222 -23.70 8.17 -13.64
CA LYS A 222 -22.35 8.72 -13.59
C LYS A 222 -22.12 9.61 -14.80
N TRP A 223 -21.62 10.81 -14.57
CA TRP A 223 -21.01 11.68 -15.57
C TRP A 223 -19.50 11.61 -15.40
N CYS A 224 -18.78 11.46 -16.51
CA CYS A 224 -17.32 11.38 -16.52
C CYS A 224 -16.77 12.50 -17.40
N PHE A 225 -15.82 13.26 -16.87
CA PHE A 225 -15.16 14.35 -17.56
C PHE A 225 -13.66 14.09 -17.58
N LEU A 226 -13.02 14.20 -18.74
CA LEU A 226 -11.57 14.16 -18.86
C LEU A 226 -11.01 15.57 -18.62
N LEU A 227 -9.91 15.68 -17.87
CA LEU A 227 -9.33 16.97 -17.50
C LEU A 227 -7.83 17.02 -17.80
N ARG A 228 -7.35 18.19 -18.22
CA ARG A 228 -5.90 18.46 -18.32
C ARG A 228 -5.34 18.89 -16.97
N THR A 229 -6.06 19.75 -16.27
CA THR A 229 -5.72 20.19 -14.91
C THR A 229 -6.88 19.93 -13.94
N LYS A 230 -6.56 19.88 -12.63
CA LYS A 230 -7.58 19.69 -11.60
C LYS A 230 -8.55 20.87 -11.49
N ASP A 231 -8.14 22.06 -11.91
CA ASP A 231 -8.94 23.30 -11.79
C ASP A 231 -10.18 23.31 -12.69
N GLU A 232 -10.17 22.52 -13.77
CA GLU A 232 -11.31 22.36 -14.68
C GLU A 232 -12.52 21.70 -13.99
N ALA A 233 -12.27 20.92 -12.94
CA ALA A 233 -13.28 20.08 -12.31
C ALA A 233 -14.41 20.88 -11.65
N ALA A 234 -14.09 22.06 -11.11
CA ALA A 234 -15.10 22.96 -10.54
C ALA A 234 -16.05 23.50 -11.62
N GLN A 235 -15.53 23.84 -12.80
CA GLN A 235 -16.35 24.35 -13.91
C GLN A 235 -17.30 23.29 -14.44
N ASN A 236 -16.83 22.05 -14.62
CA ASN A 236 -17.68 20.95 -15.06
C ASN A 236 -18.86 20.70 -14.12
N VAL A 237 -18.66 20.83 -12.80
CA VAL A 237 -19.76 20.68 -11.83
C VAL A 237 -20.74 21.84 -11.91
N MET A 238 -20.27 23.08 -12.03
CA MET A 238 -21.17 24.23 -12.20
C MET A 238 -22.02 24.08 -13.47
N ASP A 239 -21.40 23.70 -14.59
CA ASP A 239 -22.09 23.51 -15.86
C ASP A 239 -23.09 22.35 -15.80
N LEU A 240 -22.71 21.23 -15.17
CA LEU A 240 -23.60 20.09 -14.97
C LEU A 240 -24.79 20.46 -14.07
N ILE A 241 -24.58 21.18 -12.97
CA ILE A 241 -25.65 21.63 -12.09
C ILE A 241 -26.62 22.53 -12.86
N LEU A 242 -26.12 23.51 -13.62
CA LEU A 242 -26.97 24.39 -14.44
C LEU A 242 -27.83 23.61 -15.45
N GLN A 243 -27.27 22.56 -16.06
CA GLN A 243 -28.02 21.70 -16.98
C GLN A 243 -29.12 20.91 -16.27
N LEU A 244 -28.83 20.38 -15.08
CA LEU A 244 -29.74 19.51 -14.33
C LEU A 244 -30.83 20.29 -13.58
N GLU A 245 -30.52 21.47 -13.04
CA GLU A 245 -31.46 22.30 -12.28
C GLU A 245 -32.63 22.84 -13.11
N LYS A 246 -32.50 22.85 -14.45
CA LYS A 246 -33.58 23.24 -15.35
C LYS A 246 -34.84 22.39 -15.16
N TYR A 247 -34.69 21.13 -14.75
CA TYR A 247 -35.79 20.17 -14.63
C TYR A 247 -35.82 19.44 -13.28
N ASN A 248 -34.79 19.59 -12.45
CA ASN A 248 -34.61 18.80 -11.23
C ASN A 248 -34.18 19.69 -10.06
N ALA A 249 -34.41 19.23 -8.83
CA ALA A 249 -33.98 19.94 -7.63
C ALA A 249 -32.74 19.30 -7.02
N ILE A 250 -31.58 19.94 -7.22
CA ILE A 250 -30.34 19.54 -6.56
C ILE A 250 -30.28 20.22 -5.20
N LYS A 251 -30.16 19.44 -4.12
CA LYS A 251 -30.14 19.99 -2.75
C LYS A 251 -28.77 19.92 -2.11
N ARG A 252 -28.01 18.88 -2.44
CA ARG A 252 -26.75 18.56 -1.77
C ARG A 252 -25.69 18.21 -2.81
N PHE A 253 -24.49 18.74 -2.61
CA PHE A 253 -23.33 18.41 -3.40
C PHE A 253 -22.23 17.93 -2.46
N SER A 254 -21.59 16.82 -2.77
CA SER A 254 -20.56 16.21 -1.94
C SER A 254 -19.27 16.03 -2.73
N CYS A 255 -18.14 16.36 -2.13
CA CYS A 255 -16.82 16.16 -2.72
C CYS A 255 -15.78 15.86 -1.64
N ASP A 256 -14.71 15.17 -2.02
CA ASP A 256 -13.60 14.91 -1.11
C ASP A 256 -12.78 16.18 -0.82
N GLN A 257 -12.16 16.26 0.37
CA GLN A 257 -11.41 17.41 0.88
C GLN A 257 -10.07 17.66 0.16
N GLY A 258 -9.97 17.34 -1.14
CA GLY A 258 -8.93 17.92 -1.98
C GLY A 258 -9.08 19.44 -1.91
N LYS A 259 -8.20 20.11 -1.15
CA LYS A 259 -8.19 21.58 -0.96
C LYS A 259 -8.18 22.36 -2.28
N GLU A 260 -7.87 21.69 -3.38
CA GLU A 260 -7.80 22.19 -4.74
C GLU A 260 -9.18 22.22 -5.45
N PHE A 261 -10.11 21.33 -5.09
CA PHE A 261 -11.41 21.20 -5.76
C PHE A 261 -12.46 22.19 -5.24
N ILE A 262 -12.44 22.49 -3.94
CA ILE A 262 -13.34 23.46 -3.30
C ILE A 262 -12.74 24.86 -3.46
N ASN A 263 -12.77 25.38 -4.68
CA ASN A 263 -12.41 26.77 -4.90
C ASN A 263 -13.52 27.71 -4.38
N LYS A 264 -13.17 28.95 -4.05
CA LYS A 264 -14.15 29.97 -3.59
C LYS A 264 -15.29 30.19 -4.59
N LYS A 265 -15.03 29.95 -5.88
CA LYS A 265 -16.00 30.11 -6.98
C LYS A 265 -17.12 29.07 -6.88
N LEU A 266 -16.79 27.79 -6.70
CA LEU A 266 -17.74 26.69 -6.54
C LEU A 266 -18.54 26.85 -5.26
N MET A 267 -17.91 27.20 -4.13
CA MET A 267 -18.64 27.46 -2.90
C MET A 267 -19.67 28.58 -3.05
N ARG A 268 -19.28 29.70 -3.67
CA ARG A 268 -20.19 30.82 -3.92
C ARG A 268 -21.34 30.40 -4.85
N PHE A 269 -21.04 29.71 -5.94
CA PHE A 269 -22.04 29.19 -6.86
C PHE A 269 -23.06 28.27 -6.16
N LEU A 270 -22.59 27.31 -5.36
CA LEU A 270 -23.49 26.41 -4.62
C LEU A 270 -24.38 27.18 -3.65
N VAL A 271 -23.86 28.19 -2.95
CA VAL A 271 -24.64 29.05 -2.05
C VAL A 271 -25.68 29.88 -2.82
N GLU A 272 -25.31 30.47 -3.96
CA GLU A 272 -26.23 31.23 -4.83
C GLU A 272 -27.38 30.38 -5.35
N HIS A 273 -27.13 29.09 -5.58
CA HIS A 273 -28.12 28.11 -6.03
C HIS A 273 -28.84 27.39 -4.87
N GLY A 274 -28.52 27.72 -3.60
CA GLY A 274 -29.15 27.09 -2.43
C GLY A 274 -28.76 25.62 -2.22
N ILE A 275 -27.66 25.16 -2.81
CA ILE A 275 -27.15 23.80 -2.71
C ILE A 275 -26.22 23.68 -1.50
N GLN A 276 -26.51 22.74 -0.61
CA GLN A 276 -25.68 22.46 0.55
C GLN A 276 -24.42 21.69 0.13
N LEU A 277 -23.25 22.29 0.37
CA LEU A 277 -21.96 21.61 0.23
C LEU A 277 -21.71 20.68 1.43
N LEU A 278 -21.53 19.39 1.15
CA LEU A 278 -21.12 18.35 2.07
C LEU A 278 -19.66 18.00 1.81
N THR A 279 -18.75 18.64 2.53
CA THR A 279 -17.36 18.20 2.57
C THR A 279 -17.27 16.99 3.49
N THR A 280 -16.47 15.98 3.11
CA THR A 280 -16.26 14.83 3.99
C THR A 280 -15.62 15.31 5.28
N ASN A 281 -16.40 15.37 6.36
CA ASN A 281 -15.81 15.36 7.69
C ASN A 281 -15.05 14.03 7.82
N THR A 282 -13.98 14.00 8.61
CA THR A 282 -13.24 12.78 9.02
C THR A 282 -14.14 11.67 9.61
N TYR A 283 -15.44 11.96 9.80
CA TYR A 283 -16.47 11.08 10.33
C TYR A 283 -17.27 10.25 9.32
N THR A 284 -17.30 10.59 8.01
CA THR A 284 -17.97 9.76 6.98
C THR A 284 -17.05 9.27 5.84
N PRO A 285 -15.92 8.58 6.15
CA PRO A 285 -15.04 7.99 5.13
C PRO A 285 -15.76 7.04 4.16
N GLU A 286 -16.84 6.41 4.61
CA GLU A 286 -17.51 5.32 3.91
C GLU A 286 -18.19 5.75 2.60
N GLU A 287 -18.72 6.98 2.54
CA GLU A 287 -19.37 7.51 1.34
C GLU A 287 -18.34 7.87 0.27
N ASN A 288 -17.21 8.49 0.65
CA ASN A 288 -16.10 8.72 -0.28
C ASN A 288 -15.46 7.42 -0.73
N CYS A 289 -15.30 6.46 0.18
CA CYS A 289 -14.83 5.13 -0.16
C CYS A 289 -15.69 4.44 -1.24
N LEU A 290 -16.97 4.79 -1.40
CA LEU A 290 -17.80 4.24 -2.49
C LEU A 290 -17.36 4.79 -3.84
N VAL A 291 -17.16 6.11 -3.95
CA VAL A 291 -16.74 6.76 -5.20
C VAL A 291 -15.28 6.41 -5.53
N GLU A 292 -14.40 6.36 -4.54
CA GLU A 292 -13.00 5.92 -4.71
C GLU A 292 -12.92 4.47 -5.23
N LYS A 293 -13.67 3.54 -4.62
CA LYS A 293 -13.72 2.15 -5.09
C LYS A 293 -14.33 2.04 -6.49
N LEU A 294 -15.31 2.89 -6.80
CA LEU A 294 -15.91 2.95 -8.12
C LEU A 294 -14.90 3.41 -9.17
N ASN A 295 -14.12 4.47 -8.88
CA ASN A 295 -13.05 4.96 -9.75
C ASN A 295 -12.02 3.86 -10.06
N GLY A 296 -11.56 3.15 -9.03
CA GLY A 296 -10.66 2.00 -9.22
C GLY A 296 -11.26 0.88 -10.07
N SER A 297 -12.54 0.57 -9.86
CA SER A 297 -13.27 -0.44 -10.63
C SER A 297 -13.42 -0.06 -12.11
N LEU A 298 -13.78 1.19 -12.40
CA LEU A 298 -13.92 1.70 -13.77
C LEU A 298 -12.57 1.71 -14.51
N LEU A 299 -11.50 2.14 -13.85
CA LEU A 299 -10.15 2.08 -14.42
C LEU A 299 -9.69 0.64 -14.71
N ASN A 300 -10.02 -0.31 -13.85
CA ASN A 300 -9.72 -1.72 -14.11
C ASN A 300 -10.46 -2.26 -15.35
N LYS A 301 -11.74 -1.89 -15.53
CA LYS A 301 -12.49 -2.22 -16.75
C LYS A 301 -11.88 -1.58 -17.99
N ALA A 302 -11.47 -0.31 -17.91
CA ALA A 302 -10.80 0.38 -19.00
C ALA A 302 -9.48 -0.31 -19.38
N ARG A 303 -8.68 -0.73 -18.40
CA ARG A 303 -7.45 -1.51 -18.63
C ARG A 303 -7.74 -2.85 -19.29
N ALA A 304 -8.79 -3.56 -18.87
CA ALA A 304 -9.19 -4.83 -19.46
C ALA A 304 -9.62 -4.69 -20.93
N ILE A 305 -10.47 -3.71 -21.25
CA ILE A 305 -10.89 -3.42 -22.63
C ILE A 305 -9.68 -3.06 -23.49
N ARG A 306 -8.79 -2.20 -22.97
CA ARG A 306 -7.55 -1.84 -23.67
C ARG A 306 -6.69 -3.06 -24.00
N GLN A 307 -6.50 -3.97 -23.03
CA GLN A 307 -5.72 -5.18 -23.22
C GLN A 307 -6.36 -6.12 -24.26
N ALA A 308 -7.68 -6.29 -24.21
CA ALA A 308 -8.40 -7.15 -25.14
C ALA A 308 -8.39 -6.61 -26.59
N THR A 309 -8.39 -5.28 -26.75
CA THR A 309 -8.45 -4.60 -28.06
C THR A 309 -7.08 -4.17 -28.59
N VAL A 310 -6.02 -4.32 -27.78
CA VAL A 310 -4.64 -3.90 -28.10
C VAL A 310 -4.55 -2.40 -28.44
N LEU A 311 -5.41 -1.58 -27.83
CA LEU A 311 -5.40 -0.14 -28.06
C LEU A 311 -4.22 0.56 -27.35
N PRO A 312 -3.68 1.66 -27.93
CA PRO A 312 -2.66 2.48 -27.29
C PRO A 312 -3.05 2.95 -25.89
N ALA A 313 -2.08 3.02 -24.99
CA ALA A 313 -2.30 3.47 -23.61
C ALA A 313 -2.86 4.91 -23.55
N ALA A 314 -2.50 5.76 -24.52
CA ALA A 314 -3.00 7.13 -24.65
C ALA A 314 -4.52 7.23 -24.93
N LEU A 315 -5.21 6.14 -25.26
CA LEU A 315 -6.67 6.12 -25.45
C LEU A 315 -7.44 5.79 -24.16
N TRP A 316 -6.77 5.81 -23.00
CA TRP A 316 -7.43 5.44 -21.74
C TRP A 316 -8.65 6.31 -21.42
N GLY A 317 -8.65 7.58 -21.86
CA GLY A 317 -9.74 8.52 -21.58
C GLY A 317 -11.00 8.17 -22.37
N GLU A 318 -10.87 7.93 -23.67
CA GLU A 318 -11.95 7.52 -24.57
C GLU A 318 -12.54 6.17 -24.13
N ILE A 319 -11.66 5.22 -23.78
CA ILE A 319 -12.07 3.93 -23.25
C ILE A 319 -12.81 4.11 -21.92
N LEU A 320 -12.36 5.00 -21.03
CA LEU A 320 -13.03 5.25 -19.76
C LEU A 320 -14.43 5.85 -19.94
N LEU A 321 -14.59 6.81 -20.87
CA LEU A 321 -15.89 7.37 -21.21
C LEU A 321 -16.86 6.28 -21.67
N TYR A 322 -16.43 5.41 -22.57
CA TYR A 322 -17.21 4.26 -23.02
C TYR A 322 -17.55 3.29 -21.87
N VAL A 323 -16.58 2.99 -21.01
CA VAL A 323 -16.80 2.14 -19.83
C VAL A 323 -17.87 2.72 -18.91
N VAL A 324 -17.87 4.04 -18.71
CA VAL A 324 -18.86 4.72 -17.87
C VAL A 324 -20.24 4.66 -18.49
N GLU A 325 -20.36 4.87 -19.80
CA GLU A 325 -21.60 4.75 -20.57
C GLU A 325 -22.19 3.34 -20.42
N VAL A 326 -21.42 2.30 -20.73
CA VAL A 326 -21.82 0.89 -20.56
C VAL A 326 -22.17 0.61 -19.09
N ASN A 327 -21.45 1.20 -18.13
CA ASN A 327 -21.75 1.01 -16.72
C ASN A 327 -23.06 1.68 -16.29
N ASN A 328 -23.48 2.78 -16.92
CA ASN A 328 -24.79 3.38 -16.70
C ASN A 328 -25.93 2.56 -17.33
N MET A 329 -25.64 1.80 -18.38
CA MET A 329 -26.59 0.86 -18.99
C MET A 329 -26.61 -0.52 -18.29
N SER A 330 -25.65 -0.78 -17.41
CA SER A 330 -25.54 -2.05 -16.68
C SER A 330 -26.33 -2.03 -15.37
N PRO A 331 -26.94 -3.16 -14.95
CA PRO A 331 -27.58 -3.27 -13.64
C PRO A 331 -26.53 -3.16 -12.52
N THR A 332 -26.92 -2.59 -11.38
CA THR A 332 -26.06 -2.51 -10.18
C THR A 332 -26.75 -3.15 -8.99
N LYS A 333 -26.00 -3.76 -8.07
CA LYS A 333 -26.58 -4.37 -6.86
C LYS A 333 -27.36 -3.37 -5.98
N ALA A 334 -27.02 -2.09 -6.09
CA ALA A 334 -27.70 -1.01 -5.35
C ALA A 334 -29.08 -0.68 -5.94
N LEU A 335 -29.33 -1.02 -7.20
CA LEU A 335 -30.56 -0.78 -7.93
C LEU A 335 -31.25 -2.11 -8.19
N THR A 336 -32.33 -2.40 -7.47
CA THR A 336 -33.01 -3.69 -7.55
C THR A 336 -33.68 -3.88 -8.92
N GLY A 337 -33.00 -4.56 -9.83
CA GLY A 337 -33.54 -4.92 -11.16
C GLY A 337 -33.63 -3.78 -12.17
N THR A 338 -32.92 -2.67 -11.95
CA THR A 338 -32.91 -1.50 -12.85
C THR A 338 -31.49 -1.01 -13.13
N THR A 339 -31.33 -0.22 -14.18
CA THR A 339 -30.06 0.37 -14.62
C THR A 339 -30.03 1.85 -14.24
N PRO A 340 -28.86 2.43 -13.97
CA PRO A 340 -28.75 3.88 -13.77
C PRO A 340 -29.37 4.70 -14.89
N PHE A 341 -29.21 4.27 -16.14
CA PHE A 341 -29.80 4.91 -17.31
C PHE A 341 -31.33 4.92 -17.24
N THR A 342 -31.95 3.79 -16.92
CA THR A 342 -33.41 3.70 -16.78
C THR A 342 -33.93 4.52 -15.60
N MET A 343 -33.16 4.62 -14.51
CA MET A 343 -33.53 5.45 -13.36
C MET A 343 -33.60 6.95 -13.69
N ILE A 344 -32.76 7.42 -14.62
CA ILE A 344 -32.71 8.84 -15.01
C ILE A 344 -33.60 9.16 -16.20
N THR A 345 -33.68 8.28 -17.19
CA THR A 345 -34.39 8.55 -18.45
C THR A 345 -35.82 7.98 -18.48
N GLY A 346 -36.12 7.03 -17.60
CA GLY A 346 -37.35 6.21 -17.68
C GLY A 346 -37.34 5.18 -18.81
N ASN A 347 -36.34 5.18 -19.68
CA ASN A 347 -36.25 4.31 -20.85
C ASN A 347 -35.29 3.14 -20.60
N LYS A 348 -35.52 2.04 -21.31
CA LYS A 348 -34.56 0.93 -21.33
C LYS A 348 -33.34 1.35 -22.18
N PRO A 349 -32.11 1.01 -21.75
CA PRO A 349 -30.94 1.26 -22.58
C PRO A 349 -30.96 0.38 -23.83
N ASP A 350 -30.50 0.92 -24.95
CA ASP A 350 -30.17 0.20 -26.18
C ASP A 350 -28.65 0.01 -26.17
N VAL A 351 -28.20 -1.25 -26.10
CA VAL A 351 -26.82 -1.61 -25.67
C VAL A 351 -26.02 -2.21 -26.81
#